data_AF-A0A1H2XUS3-F1
#
_entry.id   AF-A0A1H2XUS3-F1
#
_cell.length_a   1.000
_cell.length_b   1.000
_cell.length_c   1.000
_cell.angle_alpha   90.00
_cell.angle_beta   90.00
_cell.angle_gamma   90.00
#
_symmetry.space_group_name_H-M   'P 1'
#
loop_
_entity.id
_entity.type
_entity.pdbx_description
1 polymer ?
#
loop_
_entity_poly.entity_id
_entity_poly.type
_entity_poly.pdbx_seq_one_letter_code
_entity_poly.pdbx_strand_id
1 'polypeptide(L)'
;MIITVSDHIHLCMREVEDILNSFTYPVFINAKNERPDLIASSVVISLDSRNFLITASHVLDQIENANSPFYIAKKSNFVALIGEFIRSISKDKDHFDIAFLELNNEFVDKNAINVLSESSLMINRHFNRPTTSIAYSRLSMLKE
;
A
#
# COMPACT_ATOMS: atom_id res chain seq x y z
N MET A 1 4.97 34.83 21.92
CA MET A 1 5.81 33.85 21.21
C MET A 1 5.56 34.07 19.72
N ILE A 2 6.57 34.52 18.97
CA ILE A 2 6.43 34.72 17.52
C ILE A 2 6.88 33.41 16.87
N ILE A 3 5.96 32.70 16.23
CA ILE A 3 6.23 31.49 15.45
C ILE A 3 6.61 31.94 14.05
N THR A 4 7.75 31.49 13.52
CA THR A 4 8.12 31.81 12.14
C THR A 4 7.29 30.97 11.16
N VAL A 5 7.20 31.41 9.90
CA VAL A 5 6.54 30.60 8.85
C VAL A 5 7.19 29.21 8.74
N SER A 6 8.51 29.13 8.92
CA SER A 6 9.25 27.87 8.94
C SER A 6 8.79 26.96 10.08
N ASP A 7 8.70 27.48 11.30
CA ASP A 7 8.23 26.71 12.46
C ASP A 7 6.80 26.19 12.25
N HIS A 8 5.94 27.01 11.65
CA HIS A 8 4.58 26.61 11.33
C HIS A 8 4.53 25.48 10.28
N ILE A 9 5.34 25.55 9.23
CA ILE A 9 5.44 24.48 8.23
C ILE A 9 5.90 23.17 8.88
N HIS A 10 6.90 23.21 9.76
CA HIS A 10 7.39 22.01 10.45
C HIS A 10 6.31 21.40 11.35
N LEU A 11 5.53 22.23 12.05
CA LEU A 11 4.41 21.76 12.86
C LEU A 11 3.35 21.07 11.99
N CYS A 12 2.97 21.68 10.85
CA CYS A 12 2.02 21.07 9.92
C CYS A 12 2.55 19.76 9.34
N MET A 13 3.82 19.69 8.95
CA MET A 13 4.42 18.47 8.40
C MET A 13 4.44 17.36 9.43
N ARG A 14 4.76 17.67 10.69
CA ARG A 14 4.74 16.70 11.78
C ARG A 14 3.34 16.16 12.05
N GLU A 15 2.33 17.02 12.06
CA GLU A 15 0.94 16.59 12.22
C GLU A 15 0.49 15.68 11.07
N VAL A 16 0.85 16.02 9.83
CA VAL A 16 0.56 15.19 8.66
C VAL A 16 1.30 13.86 8.73
N GLU A 17 2.57 13.86 9.11
CA GLU A 17 3.37 12.65 9.27
C GLU A 17 2.78 11.72 10.33
N ASP A 18 2.40 12.25 11.50
CA ASP A 18 1.77 11.48 12.57
C ASP A 18 0.47 10.80 12.08
N ILE A 19 -0.32 11.48 11.25
CA ILE A 19 -1.52 10.92 10.63
C ILE A 19 -1.17 9.85 9.60
N LEU A 20 -0.30 10.16 8.63
CA LEU A 20 0.00 9.29 7.50
C LEU A 20 0.78 8.03 7.89
N ASN A 21 1.63 8.11 8.91
CA ASN A 21 2.38 6.97 9.45
C ASN A 21 1.45 5.86 9.95
N SER A 22 0.24 6.20 10.38
CA SER A 22 -0.72 5.21 10.84
C SER A 22 -1.35 4.39 9.70
N PHE A 23 -1.30 4.88 8.45
CA PHE A 23 -1.89 4.23 7.27
C PHE A 23 -0.87 3.73 6.25
N THR A 24 0.41 4.06 6.45
CA THR A 24 1.51 3.65 5.56
C THR A 24 2.21 2.42 6.12
N TYR A 25 2.26 1.36 5.32
CA TYR A 25 2.88 0.10 5.67
C TYR A 25 4.14 -0.11 4.83
N PRO A 26 5.34 -0.08 5.43
CA PRO A 26 6.56 -0.36 4.71
C PRO A 26 6.60 -1.85 4.29
N VAL A 27 7.09 -2.10 3.08
CA VAL A 27 7.11 -3.40 2.42
C VAL A 27 8.51 -3.97 2.42
N PHE A 28 8.65 -5.22 2.85
CA PHE A 28 9.94 -5.89 2.98
C PHE A 28 9.99 -7.19 2.18
N ILE A 29 11.21 -7.53 1.77
CA ILE A 29 11.59 -8.84 1.23
C ILE A 29 12.68 -9.46 2.09
N ASN A 30 12.77 -10.79 2.07
CA ASN A 30 13.90 -11.51 2.65
C ASN A 30 15.18 -11.14 1.88
N ALA A 31 16.15 -10.49 2.53
CA ALA A 31 17.46 -10.36 1.94
C ALA A 31 18.25 -11.66 2.10
N LYS A 32 19.29 -11.81 1.26
CA LYS A 32 20.24 -12.93 1.35
C LYS A 32 21.01 -13.00 2.68
N ASN A 33 20.97 -11.94 3.50
CA ASN A 33 21.81 -11.75 4.69
C ASN A 33 20.99 -11.72 6.00
N GLU A 34 19.88 -12.46 6.08
CA GLU A 34 19.04 -12.63 7.28
C GLU A 34 18.33 -11.36 7.81
N ARG A 35 18.49 -10.21 7.16
CA ARG A 35 17.75 -8.98 7.46
C ARG A 35 16.76 -8.66 6.35
N PRO A 36 15.50 -8.34 6.63
CA PRO A 36 14.58 -7.93 5.58
C PRO A 36 15.01 -6.60 4.95
N ASP A 37 14.98 -6.51 3.62
CA ASP A 37 15.25 -5.27 2.88
C ASP A 37 13.94 -4.51 2.68
N LEU A 38 13.94 -3.22 3.05
CA LEU A 38 12.83 -2.31 2.76
C LEU A 38 12.86 -1.95 1.27
N ILE A 39 11.78 -2.28 0.55
CA ILE A 39 11.73 -2.07 -0.90
C ILE A 39 10.65 -1.08 -1.35
N ALA A 40 9.61 -0.89 -0.55
CA ALA A 40 8.49 -0.01 -0.90
C ALA A 40 7.67 0.40 0.31
N SER A 41 6.60 1.14 0.04
CA SER A 41 5.48 1.37 0.96
C SER A 41 4.17 0.90 0.33
N SER A 42 3.16 0.76 1.18
CA SER A 42 1.82 0.38 0.79
C SER A 42 0.80 1.06 1.69
N VAL A 43 -0.44 1.12 1.23
CA VAL A 43 -1.58 1.61 2.01
C VAL A 43 -2.70 0.59 1.94
N VAL A 44 -3.57 0.57 2.94
CA VAL A 44 -4.79 -0.26 2.90
C VAL A 44 -6.00 0.64 2.80
N ILE A 45 -6.82 0.43 1.77
CA ILE A 45 -8.04 1.19 1.51
C ILE A 45 -9.27 0.28 1.61
N SER A 46 -10.41 0.86 1.96
CA SER A 46 -11.71 0.20 1.89
C SER A 46 -12.51 0.75 0.72
N LEU A 47 -13.02 -0.13 -0.12
CA LEU A 47 -13.92 0.18 -1.24
C LEU A 47 -15.00 -0.89 -1.32
N ASP A 48 -16.28 -0.48 -1.37
CA ASP A 48 -17.43 -1.39 -1.40
C ASP A 48 -17.39 -2.46 -0.29
N SER A 49 -17.00 -2.06 0.94
CA SER A 49 -16.83 -2.97 2.10
C SER A 49 -15.76 -4.05 1.96
N ARG A 50 -14.85 -3.91 1.00
CA ARG A 50 -13.68 -4.78 0.81
C ARG A 50 -12.40 -4.02 1.07
N ASN A 51 -11.41 -4.70 1.61
CA ASN A 51 -10.12 -4.09 1.98
C ASN A 51 -9.06 -4.45 0.94
N PHE A 52 -8.34 -3.46 0.46
CA PHE A 52 -7.30 -3.63 -0.55
C PHE A 52 -6.00 -3.05 -0.07
N LEU A 53 -4.94 -3.85 -0.06
CA LEU A 53 -3.58 -3.34 0.04
C LEU A 53 -3.15 -2.85 -1.33
N ILE A 54 -2.68 -1.61 -1.41
CA ILE A 54 -2.24 -0.95 -2.64
C ILE A 54 -0.75 -0.64 -2.53
N THR A 55 -0.01 -0.93 -3.60
CA THR A 55 1.40 -0.57 -3.76
C THR A 55 1.71 -0.32 -5.24
N ALA A 56 2.96 -0.04 -5.59
CA ALA A 56 3.37 0.11 -6.98
C ALA A 56 3.54 -1.27 -7.67
N SER A 57 3.25 -1.34 -8.97
CA SER A 57 3.28 -2.60 -9.73
C SER A 57 4.69 -3.19 -9.84
N HIS A 58 5.71 -2.35 -9.96
CA HIS A 58 7.11 -2.77 -10.05
C HIS A 58 7.64 -3.42 -8.77
N VAL A 59 6.99 -3.18 -7.62
CA VAL A 59 7.35 -3.81 -6.34
C VAL A 59 7.19 -5.32 -6.42
N LEU A 60 6.17 -5.79 -7.15
CA LEU A 60 5.93 -7.22 -7.33
C LEU A 60 7.05 -7.90 -8.12
N ASP A 61 7.66 -7.22 -9.09
CA ASP A 61 8.82 -7.75 -9.81
C ASP A 61 10.01 -7.94 -8.86
N GLN A 62 10.23 -7.03 -7.92
CA GLN A 62 11.31 -7.16 -6.94
C GLN A 62 11.10 -8.35 -6.00
N ILE A 63 9.86 -8.58 -5.58
CA ILE A 63 9.50 -9.69 -4.69
C ILE A 63 9.64 -11.04 -5.40
N GLU A 64 9.17 -11.12 -6.65
CA GLU A 64 9.29 -12.31 -7.49
C GLU A 64 10.77 -12.64 -7.77
N ASN A 65 11.57 -11.64 -8.13
CA ASN A 65 13.02 -11.81 -8.37
C ASN A 65 13.78 -12.24 -7.12
N ALA A 66 13.33 -11.83 -5.94
CA ALA A 66 13.90 -12.25 -4.67
C ALA A 66 13.40 -13.62 -4.20
N ASN A 67 12.38 -14.20 -4.85
CA ASN A 67 11.66 -15.38 -4.40
C ASN A 67 11.27 -15.29 -2.90
N SER A 68 10.79 -14.11 -2.51
CA SER A 68 10.44 -13.78 -1.13
C SER A 68 8.93 -13.71 -0.95
N PRO A 69 8.38 -14.04 0.23
CA PRO A 69 7.04 -13.60 0.59
C PRO A 69 6.97 -12.06 0.63
N PHE A 70 5.78 -11.52 0.39
CA PHE A 70 5.49 -10.10 0.55
C PHE A 70 5.25 -9.82 2.04
N TYR A 71 6.13 -9.07 2.70
CA TYR A 71 5.92 -8.67 4.09
C TYR A 71 5.54 -7.20 4.20
N ILE A 72 4.61 -6.90 5.11
CA ILE A 72 4.44 -5.53 5.61
C ILE A 72 4.93 -5.43 7.05
N ALA A 73 5.57 -4.32 7.39
CA ALA A 73 5.88 -4.01 8.78
C ALA A 73 4.72 -3.28 9.43
N LYS A 74 4.42 -3.70 10.66
CA LYS A 74 3.49 -3.02 11.53
C LYS A 74 4.01 -3.02 12.96
N LYS A 75 4.23 -1.83 13.50
CA LYS A 75 4.86 -1.64 14.82
C LYS A 75 6.19 -2.42 14.86
N SER A 76 6.23 -3.52 15.61
CA SER A 76 7.43 -4.35 15.81
C SER A 76 7.34 -5.72 15.14
N ASN A 77 6.34 -5.96 14.28
CA ASN A 77 6.09 -7.24 13.65
C ASN A 77 6.11 -7.13 12.12
N PHE A 78 6.55 -8.21 11.47
CA PHE A 78 6.38 -8.42 10.04
C PHE A 78 5.19 -9.34 9.81
N VAL A 79 4.32 -8.96 8.88
CA VAL A 79 3.13 -9.75 8.52
C VAL A 79 3.28 -10.19 7.08
N ALA A 80 3.33 -11.50 6.85
CA ALA A 80 3.32 -12.06 5.51
C ALA A 80 1.94 -11.88 4.88
N LEU A 81 1.90 -11.40 3.65
CA LEU A 81 0.71 -11.35 2.82
C LEU A 81 0.63 -12.60 1.97
N ILE A 82 -0.53 -13.24 2.00
CA ILE A 82 -0.85 -14.41 1.20
C ILE A 82 -2.04 -14.04 0.33
N GLY A 83 -1.92 -14.30 -0.97
CA GLY A 83 -3.00 -14.11 -1.92
C GLY A 83 -2.53 -13.82 -3.34
N GLU A 84 -3.49 -13.43 -4.15
CA GLU A 84 -3.30 -13.10 -5.55
C GLU A 84 -3.23 -11.59 -5.73
N PHE A 85 -2.09 -11.09 -6.17
CA PHE A 85 -1.95 -9.70 -6.54
C PHE A 85 -2.50 -9.47 -7.94
N ILE A 86 -3.22 -8.37 -8.11
CA ILE A 86 -3.65 -7.83 -9.39
C ILE A 86 -2.83 -6.57 -9.65
N ARG A 87 -2.21 -6.47 -10.82
CA ARG A 87 -1.41 -5.30 -11.19
C ARG A 87 -1.76 -4.76 -12.56
N SER A 88 -1.56 -3.46 -12.73
CA SER A 88 -1.60 -2.83 -14.04
C SER A 88 -0.49 -3.39 -14.94
N ILE A 89 -0.79 -3.46 -16.23
CA ILE A 89 0.19 -3.77 -17.27
C ILE A 89 0.23 -2.58 -18.22
N SER A 90 1.42 -2.02 -18.45
CA SER A 90 1.61 -0.99 -19.48
C SER A 90 1.49 -1.65 -20.86
N LYS A 91 0.38 -1.41 -21.57
CA LYS A 91 0.22 -1.81 -22.98
C LYS A 91 0.23 -0.64 -23.97
N ASP A 92 0.18 0.61 -23.49
CA ASP A 92 0.14 1.83 -24.32
C ASP A 92 0.76 3.01 -23.55
N LYS A 93 0.46 4.27 -23.94
CA LYS A 93 1.00 5.51 -23.33
C LYS A 93 0.59 5.75 -21.87
N ASP A 94 -0.39 5.01 -21.35
CA ASP A 94 -0.81 5.11 -19.94
C ASP A 94 -0.04 4.11 -19.09
N HIS A 95 0.79 4.67 -18.19
CA HIS A 95 1.70 3.95 -17.31
C HIS A 95 1.23 4.03 -15.86
N PHE A 96 0.04 3.49 -15.58
CA PHE A 96 -0.34 3.30 -14.17
C PHE A 96 0.59 2.25 -13.57
N ASP A 97 1.32 2.62 -12.52
CA ASP A 97 2.22 1.74 -11.78
C ASP A 97 1.56 1.36 -10.45
N ILE A 98 0.53 0.51 -10.52
CA ILE A 98 -0.30 0.15 -9.38
C ILE A 98 -0.52 -1.37 -9.31
N ALA A 99 -0.40 -1.90 -8.11
CA ALA A 99 -0.78 -3.25 -7.77
C ALA A 99 -1.64 -3.25 -6.52
N PHE A 100 -2.53 -4.24 -6.44
CA PHE A 100 -3.34 -4.44 -5.26
C PHE A 100 -3.53 -5.91 -4.92
N LEU A 101 -3.78 -6.15 -3.64
CA LEU A 101 -4.19 -7.43 -3.08
C LEU A 101 -5.47 -7.19 -2.25
N GLU A 102 -6.50 -7.98 -2.51
CA GLU A 102 -7.67 -8.00 -1.63
C GLU A 102 -7.32 -8.73 -0.32
N LEU A 103 -7.55 -8.07 0.81
CA LEU A 103 -7.32 -8.60 2.14
C LEU A 103 -8.62 -9.09 2.76
N ASN A 104 -8.58 -10.29 3.34
CA ASN A 104 -9.69 -10.79 4.16
C ASN A 104 -9.87 -9.89 5.39
N ASN A 105 -11.13 -9.56 5.72
CA ASN A 105 -11.49 -8.81 6.93
C ASN A 105 -10.93 -9.44 8.22
N GLU A 106 -10.96 -10.76 8.35
CA GLU A 106 -10.37 -11.47 9.50
C GLU A 106 -8.86 -11.21 9.61
N PHE A 107 -8.15 -11.16 8.48
CA PHE A 107 -6.73 -10.85 8.45
C PHE A 107 -6.45 -9.40 8.86
N VAL A 108 -7.28 -8.46 8.38
CA VAL A 108 -7.22 -7.04 8.75
C VAL A 108 -7.42 -6.88 10.26
N ASP A 109 -8.46 -7.48 10.81
CA ASP A 109 -8.81 -7.40 12.24
C ASP A 109 -7.74 -8.06 13.12
N LYS A 110 -7.31 -9.28 12.78
CA LYS A 110 -6.27 -10.03 13.51
C LYS A 110 -4.96 -9.25 13.59
N ASN A 111 -4.57 -8.58 12.52
CA ASN A 111 -3.35 -7.77 12.46
C ASN A 111 -3.62 -6.29 12.78
N ALA A 112 -4.83 -5.94 13.23
CA ALA A 112 -5.32 -4.61 13.56
C ALA A 112 -5.10 -3.54 12.48
N ILE A 113 -4.99 -3.93 11.20
CA ILE A 113 -4.58 -3.06 10.07
C ILE A 113 -5.51 -1.85 10.00
N ASN A 114 -4.94 -0.66 10.14
CA ASN A 114 -5.62 0.60 9.88
C ASN A 114 -5.93 0.69 8.39
N VAL A 115 -7.20 0.96 8.08
CA VAL A 115 -7.72 1.05 6.72
C VAL A 115 -8.23 2.47 6.47
N LEU A 116 -7.83 3.05 5.34
CA LEU A 116 -8.41 4.29 4.85
C LEU A 116 -9.80 4.02 4.28
N SER A 117 -10.81 4.58 4.93
CA SER A 117 -12.21 4.44 4.48
C SER A 117 -12.44 5.15 3.14
N GLU A 118 -13.42 4.69 2.37
CA GLU A 118 -13.85 5.34 1.12
C GLU A 118 -14.18 6.83 1.35
N SER A 119 -14.84 7.18 2.46
CA SER A 119 -15.13 8.58 2.80
C SER A 119 -13.89 9.45 2.96
N SER A 120 -12.76 8.87 3.34
CA SER A 120 -11.47 9.57 3.49
C SER A 120 -10.75 9.77 2.16
N LEU A 121 -11.09 9.00 1.13
CA LEU A 121 -10.44 9.03 -0.20
C LEU A 121 -11.15 9.98 -1.18
N MET A 122 -12.37 10.41 -0.86
CA MET A 122 -13.18 11.27 -1.73
C MET A 122 -12.66 12.71 -1.75
N ILE A 123 -11.76 13.02 -2.69
CA ILE A 123 -11.37 14.39 -3.02
C ILE A 123 -12.47 15.00 -3.88
N ASN A 124 -13.48 15.58 -3.23
CA ASN A 124 -14.52 16.42 -3.85
C ASN A 124 -15.46 15.68 -4.83
N ARG A 125 -16.78 15.68 -4.56
CA ARG A 125 -17.82 14.97 -5.34
C ARG A 125 -17.96 15.42 -6.82
N HIS A 126 -17.18 16.40 -7.25
CA HIS A 126 -17.21 16.97 -8.59
C HIS A 126 -16.24 16.30 -9.58
N PHE A 127 -15.40 15.36 -9.14
CA PHE A 127 -14.70 14.50 -10.10
C PHE A 127 -15.66 13.45 -10.64
N ASN A 128 -16.16 13.69 -11.86
CA ASN A 128 -16.88 12.69 -12.64
C ASN A 128 -16.04 11.41 -12.71
N ARG A 129 -16.68 10.26 -12.45
CA ARG A 129 -16.04 8.92 -12.49
C ARG A 129 -15.15 8.82 -13.75
N PRO A 130 -13.83 8.71 -13.62
CA PRO A 130 -13.01 8.38 -14.77
C PRO A 130 -13.38 6.96 -15.20
N THR A 131 -13.88 6.82 -16.43
CA THR A 131 -13.98 5.51 -17.10
C THR A 131 -12.56 5.05 -17.39
N THR A 132 -11.95 4.31 -16.46
CA THR A 132 -10.66 3.64 -16.67
C THR A 132 -10.90 2.18 -17.03
N SER A 133 -10.60 1.83 -18.28
CA SER A 133 -10.34 0.44 -18.67
C SER A 133 -8.90 0.09 -18.28
N ILE A 134 -8.72 -0.59 -17.15
CA ILE A 134 -7.39 -1.06 -16.72
C ILE A 134 -7.21 -2.50 -17.23
N ALA A 135 -6.21 -2.71 -18.08
CA ALA A 135 -5.71 -4.05 -18.37
C ALA A 135 -4.88 -4.54 -17.18
N TYR A 136 -5.13 -5.75 -16.70
CA TYR A 136 -4.48 -6.30 -15.51
C TYR A 136 -3.96 -7.73 -15.72
N SER A 137 -2.95 -8.11 -14.94
CA SER A 137 -2.50 -9.50 -14.78
C SER A 137 -2.63 -9.95 -13.33
N ARG A 138 -2.60 -11.26 -13.13
CA ARG A 138 -2.69 -11.92 -11.83
C ARG A 138 -1.36 -12.58 -11.48
N LEU A 139 -0.89 -12.40 -10.26
CA LEU A 139 0.29 -13.07 -9.70
C LEU A 139 -0.10 -13.77 -8.40
N SER A 140 -0.01 -15.10 -8.38
CA SER A 140 -0.25 -15.90 -7.17
C SER A 140 1.02 -16.05 -6.35
N MET A 141 1.04 -15.58 -5.11
CA MET A 141 2.11 -15.88 -4.16
C MET A 141 1.80 -17.19 -3.42
N LEU A 142 2.84 -18.00 -3.18
CA LEU A 142 2.83 -19.40 -2.73
C LEU A 142 1.68 -19.80 -1.78
N LYS A 143 1.12 -20.99 -2.04
CA LYS A 143 0.30 -21.75 -1.09
C LYS A 143 1.23 -22.49 -0.13
N GLU A 144 1.00 -22.35 1.18
CA GLU A 144 1.48 -23.32 2.16
C GLU A 144 0.78 -24.68 1.95
#